data_AF-A0AAV5EX02-F1
#
_entry.id   AF-A0AAV5EX02-F1
#
_cell.length_a   1.000
_cell.length_b   1.000
_cell.length_c   1.000
_cell.angle_alpha   90.00
_cell.angle_beta   90.00
_cell.angle_gamma   90.00
#
_symmetry.space_group_name_H-M   'P 1'
#
loop_
_entity.id
_entity.type
_entity.pdbx_description
1 polymer ?
#
loop_
_entity_poly.entity_id
_entity_poly.type
_entity_poly.pdbx_seq_one_letter_code
_entity_poly.pdbx_strand_id
1 'polypeptide(L)'
;MVVRLNNAPAGTTTRLARHVGTKTGLAFLNSNVLSRCASRTGGGCQYCRAAYGDGVPILTYMCNAAHFVEHAACSSGSEDDAAPVMVTDPRLDALCARLVKFYSLRRFVRETGRPAAKWARRHEEGMFHYSSGMQAVVAAAGVCDRVSLFGFGKDPAARHHYHTLQRAELDLHDYEAEYDFYRDLQTRPEAVPFLRDSGFRLPPVVVYR
;
A
#
# COMPACT_ATOMS: atom_id res chain seq x y z
N MET A 1 -9.93 -11.54 6.70
CA MET A 1 -8.45 -11.39 6.63
C MET A 1 -8.06 -9.99 7.12
N VAL A 2 -6.85 -9.78 7.64
CA VAL A 2 -6.33 -8.43 7.98
C VAL A 2 -5.03 -8.19 7.22
N VAL A 3 -5.02 -7.20 6.33
CA VAL A 3 -3.83 -6.79 5.59
C VAL A 3 -3.15 -5.66 6.36
N ARG A 4 -1.86 -5.79 6.65
CA ARG A 4 -1.06 -4.72 7.28
C ARG A 4 0.00 -4.20 6.32
N LEU A 5 0.29 -2.92 6.40
CA LEU A 5 1.22 -2.25 5.48
C LEU A 5 2.61 -2.19 6.07
N ASN A 6 3.61 -2.47 5.24
CA ASN A 6 5.03 -2.39 5.54
C ASN A 6 5.36 -3.17 6.82
N ASN A 7 6.19 -2.60 7.71
CA ASN A 7 6.58 -3.22 8.98
C ASN A 7 5.85 -2.58 10.18
N ALA A 8 4.56 -2.28 9.99
CA ALA A 8 3.73 -1.65 11.00
C ALA A 8 3.51 -2.58 12.22
N PRO A 9 3.94 -2.23 13.44
CA PRO A 9 3.89 -3.11 14.60
C PRO A 9 2.45 -3.51 14.97
N ALA A 10 2.24 -4.80 15.22
CA ALA A 10 0.97 -5.38 15.62
C ALA A 10 1.18 -6.58 16.56
N GLY A 11 0.10 -7.25 16.97
CA GLY A 11 0.16 -8.44 17.83
C GLY A 11 0.01 -8.15 19.32
N THR A 12 0.05 -9.20 20.13
CA THR A 12 -0.20 -9.13 21.60
C THR A 12 0.93 -8.48 22.38
N THR A 13 2.11 -8.36 21.79
CA THR A 13 3.32 -7.82 22.42
C THR A 13 3.41 -6.29 22.39
N THR A 14 2.53 -5.63 21.63
CA THR A 14 2.49 -4.16 21.55
C THR A 14 1.36 -3.56 22.36
N ARG A 15 1.63 -2.47 23.08
CA ARG A 15 0.61 -1.65 23.78
C ARG A 15 -0.44 -1.05 22.83
N LEU A 16 -0.15 -1.07 21.53
CA LEU A 16 -1.01 -0.56 20.46
C LEU A 16 -2.09 -1.57 20.05
N ALA A 17 -2.04 -2.81 20.51
CA ALA A 17 -3.00 -3.87 20.17
C ALA A 17 -4.46 -3.45 20.35
N ARG A 18 -4.76 -2.66 21.39
CA ARG A 18 -6.10 -2.12 21.64
C ARG A 18 -6.60 -1.15 20.56
N HIS A 19 -5.70 -0.55 19.79
CA HIS A 19 -6.01 0.44 18.75
C HIS A 19 -5.98 -0.17 17.35
N VAL A 20 -5.06 -1.09 17.09
CA VAL A 20 -4.83 -1.64 15.73
C VAL A 20 -5.13 -3.13 15.61
N GLY A 21 -5.60 -3.77 16.67
CA GLY A 21 -5.87 -5.21 16.75
C GLY A 21 -4.60 -6.07 16.81
N THR A 22 -4.78 -7.36 17.06
CA THR A 22 -3.70 -8.36 17.17
C THR A 22 -3.54 -9.24 15.94
N LYS A 23 -4.58 -9.36 15.11
CA LYS A 23 -4.59 -10.24 13.94
C LYS A 23 -3.82 -9.62 12.77
N THR A 24 -3.03 -10.46 12.09
CA THR A 24 -2.46 -10.19 10.76
C THR A 24 -2.66 -11.44 9.92
N GLY A 25 -3.22 -11.29 8.72
CA GLY A 25 -3.40 -12.41 7.77
C GLY A 25 -2.56 -12.26 6.51
N LEU A 26 -2.12 -11.04 6.19
CA LEU A 26 -1.22 -10.74 5.08
C LEU A 26 -0.40 -9.50 5.44
N ALA A 27 0.90 -9.54 5.19
CA ALA A 27 1.77 -8.38 5.27
C ALA A 27 2.04 -7.85 3.85
N PHE A 28 1.71 -6.59 3.60
CA PHE A 28 1.86 -5.95 2.30
C PHE A 28 3.00 -4.91 2.35
N LEU A 29 4.13 -5.22 1.73
CA LEU A 29 5.36 -4.43 1.84
C LEU A 29 5.75 -3.82 0.49
N ASN A 30 6.27 -2.60 0.48
CA ASN A 30 7.08 -2.18 -0.68
C ASN A 30 8.48 -2.81 -0.64
N SER A 31 9.10 -2.98 -1.81
CA SER A 31 10.42 -3.61 -1.89
C SER A 31 11.55 -2.85 -1.18
N ASN A 32 11.46 -1.52 -0.97
CA ASN A 32 12.44 -0.81 -0.12
C ASN A 32 12.36 -1.31 1.33
N VAL A 33 11.15 -1.52 1.86
CA VAL A 33 10.94 -2.06 3.20
C VAL A 33 11.44 -3.50 3.28
N LEU A 34 11.12 -4.33 2.27
CA LEU A 34 11.60 -5.71 2.20
C LEU A 34 13.14 -5.76 2.20
N SER A 35 13.79 -5.02 1.29
CA SER A 35 15.26 -4.97 1.18
C SER A 35 15.90 -4.53 2.50
N ARG A 36 15.47 -3.41 3.10
CA ARG A 36 16.00 -2.92 4.39
C ARG A 36 15.86 -3.94 5.52
N CYS A 37 14.76 -4.68 5.55
CA CYS A 37 14.54 -5.67 6.58
C CYS A 37 15.39 -6.93 6.32
N ALA A 38 15.51 -7.37 5.06
CA ALA A 38 16.35 -8.51 4.69
C ALA A 38 17.85 -8.28 4.95
N SER A 39 18.32 -7.04 4.79
CA SER A 39 19.72 -6.70 5.06
C SER A 39 20.09 -6.65 6.57
N ARG A 40 19.12 -6.68 7.49
CA ARG A 40 19.38 -6.44 8.93
C ARG A 40 19.98 -7.62 9.70
N THR A 41 19.82 -8.84 9.23
CA THR A 41 20.24 -10.07 9.95
C THR A 41 21.30 -10.87 9.19
N GLY A 42 22.07 -10.24 8.31
CA GLY A 42 23.07 -10.95 7.50
C GLY A 42 22.47 -11.80 6.37
N GLY A 43 21.19 -11.59 6.04
CA GLY A 43 20.42 -12.31 5.02
C GLY A 43 19.06 -12.80 5.54
N GLY A 44 18.18 -13.21 4.61
CA GLY A 44 16.88 -13.84 4.91
C GLY A 44 15.73 -12.88 5.23
N CYS A 45 14.58 -13.42 5.66
CA CYS A 45 13.33 -12.64 5.88
C CYS A 45 12.96 -12.46 7.37
N GLN A 46 13.79 -12.93 8.30
CA GLN A 46 13.43 -13.04 9.72
C GLN A 46 13.00 -11.69 10.32
N TYR A 47 13.72 -10.60 10.02
CA TYR A 47 13.37 -9.27 10.52
C TYR A 47 12.04 -8.75 9.93
N CYS A 48 11.72 -9.09 8.67
CA CYS A 48 10.42 -8.76 8.07
C CYS A 48 9.29 -9.51 8.80
N ARG A 49 9.54 -10.76 9.16
CA ARG A 49 8.57 -11.64 9.82
C ARG A 49 8.39 -11.33 11.30
N ALA A 50 9.40 -10.74 11.96
CA ALA A 50 9.36 -10.44 13.39
C ALA A 50 8.13 -9.61 13.85
N ALA A 51 7.56 -8.76 13.00
CA ALA A 51 6.37 -7.98 13.34
C ALA A 51 5.05 -8.75 13.27
N TYR A 52 4.99 -9.85 12.52
CA TYR A 52 3.73 -10.52 12.15
C TYR A 52 3.71 -12.03 12.41
N GLY A 53 4.87 -12.67 12.52
CA GLY A 53 5.04 -14.11 12.69
C GLY A 53 5.29 -14.84 11.37
N ASP A 54 5.91 -16.02 11.46
CA ASP A 54 6.37 -16.78 10.28
C ASP A 54 5.23 -17.36 9.43
N GLY A 55 4.06 -17.57 10.02
CA GLY A 55 2.85 -18.04 9.32
C GLY A 55 2.10 -16.96 8.52
N VAL A 56 2.58 -15.72 8.49
CA VAL A 56 1.95 -14.63 7.72
C VAL A 56 2.62 -14.48 6.35
N PRO A 57 1.89 -14.66 5.23
CA PRO A 57 2.45 -14.42 3.92
C PRO A 57 2.80 -12.95 3.72
N ILE A 58 3.85 -12.69 2.94
CA ILE A 58 4.28 -11.35 2.56
C ILE A 58 3.97 -11.16 1.07
N LEU A 59 3.22 -10.14 0.73
CA LEU A 59 3.03 -9.68 -0.64
C LEU A 59 3.78 -8.37 -0.84
N THR A 60 4.56 -8.27 -1.91
CA THR A 60 5.39 -7.09 -2.16
C THR A 60 5.31 -6.58 -3.59
N TYR A 61 5.43 -5.27 -3.76
CA TYR A 61 5.65 -4.67 -5.07
C TYR A 61 7.08 -4.15 -5.22
N MET A 62 7.59 -4.27 -6.43
CA MET A 62 8.97 -3.95 -6.77
C MET A 62 9.07 -2.52 -7.28
N CYS A 63 9.59 -1.64 -6.42
CA CYS A 63 9.89 -0.25 -6.78
C CYS A 63 11.31 -0.06 -7.30
N ASN A 64 12.17 -1.09 -7.18
CA ASN A 64 13.51 -1.12 -7.76
C ASN A 64 13.89 -2.57 -8.09
N ALA A 65 14.38 -2.81 -9.31
CA ALA A 65 14.81 -4.14 -9.75
C ALA A 65 15.98 -4.69 -8.93
N ALA A 66 16.82 -3.83 -8.33
CA ALA A 66 17.90 -4.27 -7.45
C ALA A 66 17.40 -5.08 -6.24
N HIS A 67 16.17 -4.83 -5.77
CA HIS A 67 15.59 -5.49 -4.61
C HIS A 67 15.18 -6.95 -4.85
N PHE A 68 15.29 -7.45 -6.09
CA PHE A 68 15.02 -8.86 -6.37
C PHE A 68 16.04 -9.79 -5.71
N VAL A 69 17.26 -9.32 -5.40
CA VAL A 69 18.26 -10.11 -4.69
C VAL A 69 17.80 -10.40 -3.25
N GLU A 70 17.34 -9.38 -2.54
CA GLU A 70 16.79 -9.54 -1.18
C GLU A 70 15.47 -10.31 -1.20
N HIS A 71 14.63 -10.10 -2.21
CA HIS A 71 13.44 -10.93 -2.39
C HIS A 71 13.80 -12.41 -2.54
N ALA A 72 14.76 -12.74 -3.41
CA ALA A 72 15.20 -14.12 -3.59
C ALA A 72 15.73 -14.72 -2.28
N ALA A 73 16.54 -13.98 -1.52
CA ALA A 73 17.01 -14.40 -0.20
C ALA A 73 15.88 -14.59 0.81
N CYS A 74 14.83 -13.76 0.75
CA CYS A 74 13.65 -13.90 1.60
C CYS A 74 12.76 -15.09 1.22
N SER A 75 12.71 -15.43 -0.07
CA SER A 75 11.87 -16.50 -0.62
C SER A 75 12.56 -17.86 -0.57
N SER A 76 13.89 -17.92 -0.55
CA SER A 76 14.66 -19.16 -0.46
C SER A 76 14.99 -19.59 0.99
N GLY A 77 14.95 -18.63 1.93
CA GLY A 77 15.35 -18.84 3.32
C GLY A 77 14.20 -19.06 4.31
N SER A 78 12.98 -19.32 3.85
CA SER A 78 11.92 -19.84 4.72
C SER A 78 12.25 -21.28 5.08
N GLU A 79 12.47 -21.57 6.37
CA GLU A 79 12.37 -22.95 6.89
C GLU A 79 11.08 -23.59 6.35
N ASP A 80 11.06 -24.91 6.14
CA ASP A 80 10.05 -25.65 5.35
C ASP A 80 8.57 -25.35 5.71
N ASP A 81 8.29 -24.67 6.84
CA ASP A 81 6.95 -24.27 7.32
C ASP A 81 6.60 -22.77 7.21
N ALA A 82 7.52 -21.88 6.79
CA ALA A 82 7.24 -20.44 6.74
C ALA A 82 6.37 -20.03 5.54
N ALA A 83 5.41 -19.12 5.76
CA ALA A 83 4.48 -18.67 4.72
C ALA A 83 5.20 -17.94 3.56
N PRO A 84 4.69 -17.95 2.32
CA PRO A 84 5.43 -17.47 1.15
C PRO A 84 5.65 -15.95 1.13
N VAL A 85 6.74 -15.54 0.46
CA VAL A 85 7.01 -14.14 0.07
C VAL A 85 6.77 -14.04 -1.45
N MET A 86 5.81 -13.20 -1.85
CA MET A 86 5.32 -13.11 -3.22
C MET A 86 5.46 -11.71 -3.78
N VAL A 87 5.62 -11.60 -5.09
CA VAL A 87 5.65 -10.33 -5.82
C VAL A 87 4.31 -10.09 -6.51
N THR A 88 3.82 -8.85 -6.49
CA THR A 88 2.63 -8.43 -7.24
C THR A 88 2.85 -8.55 -8.75
N ASP A 89 1.77 -8.82 -9.49
CA ASP A 89 1.82 -8.83 -10.95
C ASP A 89 2.09 -7.40 -11.48
N PRO A 90 3.01 -7.20 -12.45
CA PRO A 90 3.31 -5.88 -13.00
C PRO A 90 2.08 -5.15 -13.60
N ARG A 91 1.04 -5.88 -14.00
CA ARG A 91 -0.22 -5.28 -14.49
C ARG A 91 -1.00 -4.60 -13.36
N LEU A 92 -0.91 -5.12 -12.13
CA LEU A 92 -1.47 -4.46 -10.94
C LEU A 92 -0.69 -3.18 -10.63
N ASP A 93 0.63 -3.19 -10.76
CA ASP A 93 1.48 -2.01 -10.60
C ASP A 93 1.07 -0.91 -11.60
N ALA A 94 0.91 -1.29 -12.87
CA ALA A 94 0.47 -0.38 -13.93
C ALA A 94 -0.94 0.19 -13.68
N LEU A 95 -1.88 -0.64 -13.20
CA LEU A 95 -3.23 -0.20 -12.83
C LEU A 95 -3.18 0.82 -11.69
N CYS A 96 -2.45 0.54 -10.62
CA CYS A 96 -2.30 1.46 -9.48
C CYS A 96 -1.67 2.78 -9.89
N ALA A 97 -0.61 2.75 -10.71
CA ALA A 97 0.03 3.95 -11.25
C ALA A 97 -0.95 4.80 -12.08
N ARG A 98 -1.75 4.17 -12.94
CA ARG A 98 -2.77 4.86 -13.74
C ARG A 98 -3.87 5.47 -12.87
N LEU A 99 -4.36 4.74 -11.87
CA LEU A 99 -5.39 5.22 -10.95
C LEU A 99 -4.90 6.46 -10.20
N VAL A 100 -3.76 6.37 -9.50
CA VAL A 100 -3.26 7.51 -8.70
C VAL A 100 -2.93 8.71 -9.58
N LYS A 101 -2.36 8.48 -10.77
CA LYS A 101 -2.08 9.56 -11.74
C LYS A 101 -3.36 10.23 -12.24
N PHE A 102 -4.42 9.46 -12.51
CA PHE A 102 -5.71 10.02 -12.90
C PHE A 102 -6.28 10.93 -11.81
N TYR A 103 -6.30 10.47 -10.56
CA TYR A 103 -6.81 11.26 -9.45
C TYR A 103 -5.97 12.52 -9.20
N SER A 104 -4.64 12.40 -9.26
CA SER A 104 -3.73 13.54 -9.10
C SER A 104 -3.90 14.58 -10.22
N LEU A 105 -4.00 14.14 -11.48
CA LEU A 105 -4.29 15.01 -12.61
C LEU A 105 -5.65 15.71 -12.48
N ARG A 106 -6.70 14.94 -12.17
CA ARG A 106 -8.06 15.46 -11.98
C ARG A 106 -8.09 16.52 -10.89
N ARG A 107 -7.41 16.25 -9.77
CA ARG A 107 -7.29 17.18 -8.64
C ARG A 107 -6.54 18.45 -9.04
N PHE A 108 -5.38 18.31 -9.68
CA PHE A 108 -4.58 19.43 -10.16
C PHE A 108 -5.36 20.36 -11.10
N VAL A 109 -6.06 19.81 -12.08
CA VAL A 109 -6.88 20.62 -13.01
C VAL A 109 -7.99 21.33 -12.26
N ARG A 110 -8.71 20.62 -11.38
CA ARG A 110 -9.81 21.19 -10.58
C ARG A 110 -9.34 22.33 -9.67
N GLU A 111 -8.22 22.15 -8.99
CA GLU A 111 -7.77 23.08 -7.93
C GLU A 111 -6.96 24.25 -8.46
N THR A 112 -6.24 24.06 -9.56
CA THR A 112 -5.38 25.12 -10.11
C THR A 112 -5.98 25.81 -11.34
N GLY A 113 -6.99 25.20 -11.98
CA GLY A 113 -7.52 25.63 -13.28
C GLY A 113 -6.52 25.50 -14.44
N ARG A 114 -5.34 24.89 -14.21
CA ARG A 114 -4.28 24.79 -15.22
C ARG A 114 -4.47 23.55 -16.09
N PRO A 115 -3.98 23.56 -17.34
CA PRO A 115 -4.00 22.39 -18.21
C PRO A 115 -3.24 21.21 -17.62
N ALA A 116 -3.75 19.99 -17.81
CA ALA A 116 -3.14 18.73 -17.34
C ALA A 116 -1.67 18.57 -17.77
N ALA A 117 -1.28 19.07 -18.95
CA ALA A 117 0.10 19.05 -19.43
C ALA A 117 1.11 19.76 -18.49
N LYS A 118 0.64 20.65 -17.60
CA LYS A 118 1.48 21.34 -16.61
C LYS A 118 1.65 20.57 -15.30
N TRP A 119 0.97 19.43 -15.13
CA TRP A 119 1.02 18.61 -13.93
C TRP A 119 2.40 18.01 -13.69
N ALA A 120 3.04 17.48 -14.74
CA ALA A 120 4.31 16.75 -14.65
C ALA A 120 5.44 17.56 -14.02
N ARG A 121 5.52 18.86 -14.34
CA ARG A 121 6.53 19.78 -13.78
C ARG A 121 6.34 20.05 -12.29
N ARG A 122 5.11 19.91 -11.77
CA ARG A 122 4.80 20.15 -10.35
C ARG A 122 4.98 18.90 -9.49
N HIS A 123 4.79 17.72 -10.08
CA HIS A 123 4.77 16.45 -9.34
C HIS A 123 5.96 15.54 -9.68
N GLU A 124 7.03 16.09 -10.27
CA GLU A 124 8.24 15.35 -10.64
C GLU A 124 7.90 13.99 -11.27
N GLU A 125 7.17 14.00 -12.39
CA GLU A 125 6.51 12.81 -12.96
C GLU A 125 7.36 11.54 -13.00
N GLY A 126 8.68 11.65 -13.23
CA GLY A 126 9.59 10.49 -13.24
C GLY A 126 9.76 9.79 -11.89
N MET A 127 9.47 10.46 -10.77
CA MET A 127 9.53 9.92 -9.41
C MET A 127 8.14 9.62 -8.83
N PHE A 128 7.07 10.06 -9.49
CA PHE A 128 5.71 9.92 -8.99
C PHE A 128 5.30 8.44 -8.87
N HIS A 129 4.90 8.04 -7.67
CA HIS A 129 4.54 6.66 -7.38
C HIS A 129 3.35 6.59 -6.42
N TYR A 130 2.58 5.50 -6.47
CA TYR A 130 1.52 5.21 -5.51
C TYR A 130 2.09 4.77 -4.15
N SER A 131 1.35 4.98 -3.06
CA SER A 131 1.73 4.49 -1.74
C SER A 131 1.52 2.98 -1.61
N SER A 132 2.19 2.33 -0.65
CA SER A 132 1.92 0.91 -0.36
C SER A 132 0.46 0.66 0.04
N GLY A 133 -0.19 1.66 0.66
CA GLY A 133 -1.61 1.60 0.99
C GLY A 133 -2.49 1.54 -0.26
N MET A 134 -2.20 2.35 -1.27
CA MET A 134 -2.95 2.38 -2.52
C MET A 134 -3.03 1.01 -3.18
N GLN A 135 -1.89 0.35 -3.36
CA GLN A 135 -1.90 -0.95 -4.02
C GLN A 135 -2.48 -2.05 -3.12
N ALA A 136 -2.27 -2.00 -1.80
CA ALA A 136 -2.93 -2.92 -0.88
C ALA A 136 -4.46 -2.81 -0.95
N VAL A 137 -5.00 -1.59 -1.08
CA VAL A 137 -6.44 -1.36 -1.26
C VAL A 137 -6.93 -1.94 -2.58
N VAL A 138 -6.24 -1.67 -3.70
CA VAL A 138 -6.61 -2.22 -5.01
C VAL A 138 -6.52 -3.75 -5.02
N ALA A 139 -5.46 -4.32 -4.44
CA ALA A 139 -5.30 -5.77 -4.31
C ALA A 139 -6.44 -6.38 -3.48
N ALA A 140 -6.75 -5.80 -2.31
CA ALA A 140 -7.84 -6.28 -1.46
C ALA A 140 -9.20 -6.17 -2.17
N ALA A 141 -9.46 -5.09 -2.91
CA ALA A 141 -10.68 -4.94 -3.69
C ALA A 141 -10.78 -5.96 -4.83
N GLY A 142 -9.65 -6.46 -5.35
CA GLY A 142 -9.59 -7.49 -6.38
C GLY A 142 -9.92 -8.90 -5.90
N VAL A 143 -9.79 -9.20 -4.59
CA VAL A 143 -9.85 -10.57 -4.05
C VAL A 143 -10.83 -10.77 -2.90
N CYS A 144 -11.35 -9.70 -2.29
CA CYS A 144 -12.27 -9.77 -1.15
C CYS A 144 -13.70 -9.37 -1.56
N ASP A 145 -14.70 -10.01 -0.96
CA ASP A 145 -16.12 -9.65 -1.15
C ASP A 145 -16.51 -8.31 -0.52
N ARG A 146 -15.74 -7.85 0.46
CA ARG A 146 -15.91 -6.57 1.16
C ARG A 146 -14.57 -6.11 1.72
N VAL A 147 -14.35 -4.79 1.72
CA VAL A 147 -13.11 -4.19 2.23
C VAL A 147 -13.43 -3.11 3.26
N SER A 148 -12.78 -3.18 4.43
CA SER A 148 -12.83 -2.15 5.47
C SER A 148 -11.46 -1.51 5.60
N LEU A 149 -11.37 -0.20 5.42
CA LEU A 149 -10.12 0.57 5.46
C LEU A 149 -10.03 1.31 6.79
N PHE A 150 -8.91 1.14 7.51
CA PHE A 150 -8.65 1.79 8.80
C PHE A 150 -7.35 2.60 8.72
N GLY A 151 -7.38 3.84 9.20
CA GLY A 151 -6.19 4.72 9.20
C GLY A 151 -5.89 5.38 7.84
N PHE A 152 -6.84 5.33 6.90
CA PHE A 152 -6.76 6.02 5.60
C PHE A 152 -7.55 7.32 5.64
N GLY A 153 -7.07 8.37 4.96
CA GLY A 153 -7.73 9.68 4.95
C GLY A 153 -7.74 10.36 6.31
N LYS A 154 -6.63 10.22 7.06
CA LYS A 154 -6.46 10.75 8.42
C LYS A 154 -6.44 12.28 8.44
N ASP A 155 -6.72 12.84 9.61
CA ASP A 155 -6.57 14.27 9.87
C ASP A 155 -5.13 14.74 9.57
N PRO A 156 -4.93 15.92 8.93
CA PRO A 156 -3.60 16.46 8.65
C PRO A 156 -2.71 16.64 9.88
N ALA A 157 -3.30 16.84 11.06
CA ALA A 157 -2.59 16.97 12.33
C ALA A 157 -2.15 15.61 12.92
N ALA A 158 -2.69 14.49 12.42
CA ALA A 158 -2.36 13.15 12.87
C ALA A 158 -0.99 12.68 12.33
N ARG A 159 -0.31 11.86 13.14
CA ARG A 159 0.98 11.27 12.78
C ARG A 159 0.88 10.45 11.49
N HIS A 160 1.93 10.47 10.67
CA HIS A 160 2.06 9.68 9.44
C HIS A 160 1.96 8.18 9.71
N HIS A 161 2.59 7.72 10.79
CA HIS A 161 2.40 6.37 11.31
C HIS A 161 1.98 6.40 12.78
N TYR A 162 1.12 5.46 13.16
CA TYR A 162 0.67 5.30 14.56
C TYR A 162 1.81 4.89 15.52
N HIS A 163 2.94 4.46 14.99
CA HIS A 163 4.09 3.93 15.74
C HIS A 163 5.37 4.77 15.56
N THR A 164 5.33 5.90 14.84
CA THR A 164 6.47 6.81 14.70
C THR A 164 6.10 8.23 15.12
N LEU A 165 7.08 9.15 15.16
CA LEU A 165 6.85 10.58 15.43
C LEU A 165 6.69 11.41 14.14
N GLN A 166 6.89 10.80 12.96
CA GLN A 166 6.71 11.49 11.69
C GLN A 166 5.26 11.94 11.55
N ARG A 167 5.03 13.22 11.25
CA ARG A 167 3.69 13.79 11.03
C ARG A 167 3.38 14.05 9.56
N ALA A 168 4.37 14.56 8.82
CA ALA A 168 4.22 14.84 7.40
C ALA A 168 4.13 13.55 6.58
N GLU A 169 3.23 13.59 5.59
CA GLU A 169 3.24 12.66 4.48
C GLU A 169 4.55 12.76 3.68
N LEU A 170 4.90 11.69 2.98
CA LEU A 170 6.04 11.72 2.06
C LEU A 170 5.63 12.40 0.75
N ASP A 171 6.41 13.40 0.30
CA ASP A 171 6.13 14.17 -0.92
C ASP A 171 6.17 13.34 -2.22
N LEU A 172 6.66 12.10 -2.15
CA LEU A 172 6.70 11.15 -3.28
C LEU A 172 5.30 10.66 -3.71
N HIS A 173 4.31 10.76 -2.81
CA HIS A 173 2.95 10.30 -3.06
C HIS A 173 1.97 11.49 -2.97
N ASP A 174 1.00 11.53 -3.90
CA ASP A 174 -0.13 12.45 -3.78
C ASP A 174 -1.23 11.79 -2.93
N TYR A 175 -1.06 11.82 -1.62
CA TYR A 175 -1.99 11.19 -0.67
C TYR A 175 -3.41 11.75 -0.76
N GLU A 176 -3.56 13.04 -1.06
CA GLU A 176 -4.86 13.67 -1.25
C GLU A 176 -5.58 13.09 -2.47
N ALA A 177 -4.86 12.82 -3.56
CA ALA A 177 -5.40 12.09 -4.70
C ALA A 177 -5.80 10.65 -4.35
N GLU A 178 -4.99 9.95 -3.57
CA GLU A 178 -5.34 8.61 -3.08
C GLU A 178 -6.58 8.62 -2.18
N TYR A 179 -6.73 9.62 -1.31
CA TYR A 179 -7.91 9.78 -0.46
C TYR A 179 -9.17 10.07 -1.26
N ASP A 180 -9.06 10.84 -2.35
CA ASP A 180 -10.17 11.03 -3.29
C ASP A 180 -10.54 9.71 -3.99
N PHE A 181 -9.57 8.85 -4.32
CA PHE A 181 -9.84 7.50 -4.82
C PHE A 181 -10.56 6.62 -3.79
N TYR A 182 -10.09 6.56 -2.53
CA TYR A 182 -10.76 5.76 -1.48
C TYR A 182 -12.19 6.25 -1.20
N ARG A 183 -12.42 7.55 -1.31
CA ARG A 183 -13.75 8.15 -1.17
C ARG A 183 -14.68 7.77 -2.31
N ASP A 184 -14.18 7.78 -3.55
CA ASP A 184 -14.94 7.34 -4.71
C ASP A 184 -15.21 5.82 -4.63
N LEU A 185 -14.27 4.98 -4.17
CA LEU A 185 -14.52 3.55 -3.91
C LEU A 185 -15.69 3.31 -2.96
N GLN A 186 -15.83 4.13 -1.92
CA GLN A 186 -16.92 3.99 -0.94
C GLN A 186 -18.24 4.57 -1.45
N THR A 187 -18.22 5.74 -2.09
CA THR A 187 -19.44 6.53 -2.34
C THR A 187 -19.95 6.46 -3.78
N ARG A 188 -19.06 6.21 -4.74
CA ARG A 188 -19.32 6.21 -6.19
C ARG A 188 -18.39 5.23 -6.92
N PRO A 189 -18.41 3.93 -6.59
CA PRO A 189 -17.51 2.94 -7.18
C PRO A 189 -17.60 2.90 -8.72
N GLU A 190 -18.75 3.24 -9.29
CA GLU A 190 -18.98 3.34 -10.74
C GLU A 190 -18.21 4.49 -11.42
N ALA A 191 -17.76 5.49 -10.66
CA ALA A 191 -16.97 6.61 -11.16
C ALA A 191 -15.46 6.31 -11.22
N VAL A 192 -15.02 5.19 -10.64
CA VAL A 192 -13.60 4.77 -10.66
C VAL A 192 -13.21 4.36 -12.09
N PRO A 193 -12.20 5.02 -12.69
CA PRO A 193 -11.82 4.75 -14.08
C PRO A 193 -11.11 3.40 -14.24
N PHE A 194 -10.94 2.96 -15.50
CA PHE A 194 -10.17 1.77 -15.90
C PHE A 194 -10.72 0.40 -15.46
N LEU A 195 -11.69 0.37 -14.55
CA LEU A 195 -12.34 -0.85 -14.10
C LEU A 195 -13.73 -1.05 -14.69
N ARG A 196 -14.38 0.04 -15.13
CA ARG A 196 -15.74 -0.01 -15.69
C ARG A 196 -15.84 -0.91 -16.93
N ASP A 197 -14.84 -0.85 -17.80
CA ASP A 197 -14.87 -1.56 -19.08
C ASP A 197 -14.44 -3.03 -18.98
N SER A 198 -13.94 -3.48 -17.81
CA SER A 198 -13.51 -4.87 -17.60
C SER A 198 -14.65 -5.80 -17.19
N GLY A 199 -15.84 -5.26 -16.89
CA GLY A 199 -16.94 -6.02 -16.30
C GLY A 199 -16.71 -6.41 -14.83
N PHE A 200 -15.57 -6.03 -14.25
CA PHE A 200 -15.27 -6.27 -12.85
C PHE A 200 -16.18 -5.43 -11.95
N ARG A 201 -16.80 -6.07 -10.96
CA ARG A 201 -17.62 -5.37 -9.96
C ARG A 201 -16.78 -5.15 -8.72
N LEU A 202 -16.54 -3.87 -8.40
CA LEU A 202 -15.89 -3.50 -7.17
C LEU A 202 -16.70 -3.96 -5.95
N PRO A 203 -16.06 -4.56 -4.92
CA PRO A 203 -16.75 -4.92 -3.70
C PRO A 203 -17.11 -3.66 -2.90
N PRO A 204 -18.08 -3.74 -1.97
CA PRO A 204 -18.33 -2.65 -1.04
C PRO A 204 -17.08 -2.31 -0.24
N VAL A 205 -16.73 -1.01 -0.21
CA VAL A 205 -15.61 -0.46 0.55
C VAL A 205 -16.14 0.50 1.62
N VAL A 206 -15.65 0.37 2.85
CA VAL A 206 -15.97 1.29 3.95
C VAL A 206 -14.68 1.82 4.57
N VAL A 207 -14.55 3.14 4.65
CA VAL A 207 -13.44 3.87 5.27
C VAL A 207 -13.82 4.29 6.68
N TYR A 208 -13.05 3.82 7.65
CA TYR A 208 -13.15 4.18 9.06
C TYR A 208 -12.07 5.22 9.38
N ARG A 209 -12.51 6.39 9.86
CA ARG A 209 -11.67 7.53 10.24
C ARG A 209 -11.59 7.65 11.75
#